data_AF-A0A2K1R2S6-F1
#
_entry.id   AF-A0A2K1R2S6-F1
#
_cell.length_a   1.000
_cell.length_b   1.000
_cell.length_c   1.000
_cell.angle_alpha   90.00
_cell.angle_beta   90.00
_cell.angle_gamma   90.00
#
_symmetry.space_group_name_H-M   'P 1'
#
loop_
_entity.id
_entity.type
_entity.pdbx_description
1 polymer ?
#
loop_
_entity_poly.entity_id
_entity_poly.type
_entity_poly.pdbx_seq_one_letter_code
_entity_poly.pdbx_strand_id
1 'polypeptide(L)'
;MEDPTLVIHLTFTAVALVVMTARIAVRIRIFGGFDTGDYLTLAAIVCAVARGGLIHVVLTWGTNNLSTVARGRIDFTDEEIYRRTIGSKFAISNRPIYNTYLWCQKLILLHFYIRHFHSHEKRRHRLITWTYGPIFFATWLAAQVVGFTECDPFRLYWQVVPSAGTCVQAQVQLIVLGVLNIGTDVMLLILPIPSLISLQTPWRLKLRLYALCTLGLFIIAITVIRLPINALNATVQANRTTWASTELLAAAIAVNAPTLYGAYNNWRRLRNGIVSSAYTMPGQSASRRPNSATISDSRFGHINIGLGRKIPDEEDEITLNMVMQGKRSGTSMSYASNRSASQGDLGVITKTREVCVRDFEGDRVHVTRNESLGWNEEDL
;
A
#
# COMPACT_ATOMS: atom_id res chain seq x y z
N MET A 1 10.92 -1.46 39.87
CA MET A 1 9.52 -1.40 39.40
C MET A 1 9.59 -1.24 37.89
N GLU A 2 9.14 -2.24 37.13
CA GLU A 2 9.11 -2.16 35.67
C GLU A 2 8.12 -1.05 35.29
N ASP A 3 8.59 -0.01 34.61
CA ASP A 3 7.71 1.06 34.15
C ASP A 3 6.70 0.47 33.16
N PRO A 4 5.38 0.55 33.42
CA PRO A 4 4.36 -0.08 32.57
C PRO A 4 4.44 0.45 31.12
N THR A 5 4.90 1.69 30.94
CA THR A 5 5.14 2.28 29.62
C THR A 5 6.24 1.58 28.82
N LEU A 6 7.29 1.10 29.49
CA LEU A 6 8.39 0.39 28.82
C LEU A 6 7.89 -0.96 28.29
N VAL A 7 7.12 -1.69 29.09
CA VAL A 7 6.51 -2.97 28.69
C VAL A 7 5.56 -2.79 27.52
N ILE A 8 4.68 -1.78 27.57
CA ILE A 8 3.77 -1.45 26.46
C ILE A 8 4.57 -1.12 25.19
N HIS A 9 5.62 -0.31 25.31
CA HIS A 9 6.43 0.09 24.17
C HIS A 9 7.12 -1.12 23.50
N LEU A 10 7.76 -1.98 24.29
CA LEU A 10 8.46 -3.15 23.80
C LEU A 10 7.51 -4.16 23.16
N THR A 11 6.38 -4.44 23.82
CA THR A 11 5.37 -5.37 23.29
C THR A 11 4.78 -4.86 21.98
N PHE A 12 4.39 -3.58 21.88
CA PHE A 12 3.81 -3.03 20.66
C PHE A 12 4.81 -3.01 19.51
N THR A 13 6.07 -2.66 19.79
CA THR A 13 7.14 -2.68 18.79
C THR A 13 7.39 -4.12 18.31
N ALA A 14 7.47 -5.09 19.22
CA ALA A 14 7.65 -6.50 18.87
C ALA A 14 6.51 -7.04 17.99
N VAL A 15 5.25 -6.78 18.36
CA VAL A 15 4.09 -7.22 17.56
C VAL A 15 4.09 -6.55 16.18
N ALA A 16 4.40 -5.26 16.09
CA ALA A 16 4.49 -4.57 14.80
C ALA A 16 5.59 -5.17 13.89
N LEU A 17 6.75 -5.51 14.46
CA LEU A 17 7.83 -6.18 13.73
C LEU A 17 7.41 -7.57 13.26
N VAL A 18 6.70 -8.35 14.08
CA VAL A 18 6.16 -9.66 13.69
C VAL A 18 5.18 -9.51 12.51
N VAL A 19 4.29 -8.52 12.55
CA VAL A 19 3.33 -8.27 11.46
C VAL A 19 4.04 -7.91 10.15
N MET A 20 5.01 -7.00 10.20
CA MET A 20 5.76 -6.57 8.99
C MET A 20 6.67 -7.68 8.44
N THR A 21 7.32 -8.46 9.30
CA THR A 21 8.14 -9.59 8.87
C THR A 21 7.29 -10.73 8.31
N ALA A 22 6.13 -11.02 8.92
CA ALA A 22 5.17 -11.98 8.38
C ALA A 22 4.70 -11.59 6.97
N ARG A 23 4.44 -10.29 6.72
CA ARG A 23 4.13 -9.80 5.38
C ARG A 23 5.23 -10.13 4.38
N ILE A 24 6.49 -9.82 4.70
CA ILE A 24 7.62 -10.07 3.80
C ILE A 24 7.78 -11.57 3.55
N ALA A 25 7.69 -12.39 4.59
CA ALA A 25 7.77 -13.85 4.47
C ALA A 25 6.66 -14.40 3.56
N VAL A 26 5.43 -13.93 3.74
CA VAL A 26 4.29 -14.25 2.88
C VAL A 26 4.55 -13.85 1.43
N ARG A 27 5.08 -12.64 1.19
CA ARG A 27 5.38 -12.15 -0.17
C ARG A 27 6.40 -13.03 -0.88
N ILE A 28 7.48 -13.39 -0.19
CA ILE A 28 8.53 -14.26 -0.74
C ILE A 28 7.98 -15.66 -1.03
N ARG A 29 7.22 -16.24 -0.08
CA ARG A 29 6.76 -17.64 -0.17
C ARG A 29 5.60 -17.86 -1.13
N ILE A 30 4.67 -16.92 -1.23
CA ILE A 30 3.43 -17.08 -2.01
C ILE A 30 3.53 -16.39 -3.36
N PHE A 31 4.04 -15.15 -3.39
CA PHE A 31 3.98 -14.30 -4.59
C PHE A 31 5.30 -14.27 -5.38
N GLY A 32 6.39 -14.79 -4.80
CA GLY A 32 7.65 -15.08 -5.51
C GLY A 32 8.43 -13.86 -6.02
N GLY A 33 8.15 -12.65 -5.53
CA GLY A 33 8.86 -11.44 -5.95
C GLY A 33 8.68 -10.26 -5.00
N PHE A 34 9.69 -9.39 -4.95
CA PHE A 34 9.65 -8.14 -4.19
C PHE A 34 8.99 -7.04 -5.01
N ASP A 35 8.07 -6.33 -4.37
CA ASP A 35 7.43 -5.14 -4.91
C ASP A 35 8.00 -3.86 -4.25
N THR A 36 7.75 -2.70 -4.85
CA THR A 36 8.16 -1.40 -4.28
C THR A 36 7.63 -1.23 -2.85
N GLY A 37 6.40 -1.68 -2.59
CA GLY A 37 5.81 -1.68 -1.25
C GLY A 37 6.55 -2.57 -0.23
N ASP A 38 7.26 -3.60 -0.66
CA ASP A 38 8.01 -4.49 0.24
C ASP A 38 9.35 -3.87 0.63
N TYR A 39 10.01 -3.14 -0.28
CA TYR A 39 11.18 -2.32 0.07
C TYR A 39 10.84 -1.22 1.07
N LEU A 40 9.69 -0.57 0.91
CA LEU A 40 9.18 0.40 1.88
C LEU A 40 8.85 -0.24 3.23
N THR A 41 8.35 -1.49 3.22
CA THR A 41 8.12 -2.26 4.46
C THR A 41 9.44 -2.57 5.15
N LEU A 42 10.50 -2.92 4.41
CA LEU A 42 11.83 -3.13 4.97
C LEU A 42 12.39 -1.85 5.60
N ALA A 43 12.24 -0.71 4.92
CA ALA A 43 12.61 0.59 5.48
C ALA A 43 11.82 0.91 6.76
N ALA A 44 10.53 0.59 6.81
CA ALA A 44 9.70 0.75 7.99
C ALA A 44 10.13 -0.17 9.15
N ILE A 45 10.56 -1.40 8.88
CA ILE A 45 11.13 -2.31 9.89
C ILE A 45 12.39 -1.70 10.50
N VAL A 46 13.31 -1.20 9.67
CA VAL A 46 14.54 -0.53 10.15
C VAL A 46 14.19 0.66 11.04
N CYS A 47 13.23 1.50 10.64
CA CYS A 47 12.79 2.63 11.46
C CYS A 47 12.16 2.18 12.79
N ALA A 48 11.35 1.11 12.77
CA ALA A 48 10.70 0.58 13.98
C ALA A 48 11.73 0.00 14.98
N VAL A 49 12.75 -0.74 14.49
CA VAL A 49 13.84 -1.24 15.34
C VAL A 49 14.67 -0.09 15.92
N ALA A 50 15.05 0.88 15.07
CA ALA A 50 15.82 2.04 15.52
C ALA A 50 15.06 2.83 16.59
N ARG A 51 13.76 3.07 16.39
CA ARG A 51 12.90 3.69 17.39
C ARG A 51 12.84 2.86 18.69
N GLY A 52 12.68 1.55 18.58
CA GLY A 52 12.63 0.65 19.75
C GLY A 52 13.86 0.80 20.65
N GLY A 53 15.06 0.79 20.06
CA GLY A 53 16.31 0.98 20.80
C GLY A 53 16.44 2.37 21.42
N LEU A 54 16.14 3.43 20.66
CA LEU A 54 16.24 4.80 21.14
C LEU A 54 15.26 5.08 22.28
N ILE A 55 14.00 4.68 22.11
CA ILE A 55 12.95 4.93 23.10
C ILE A 55 13.16 4.11 24.36
N HIS A 56 13.71 2.89 24.27
CA HIS A 56 14.09 2.13 25.44
C HIS A 56 15.01 2.96 26.35
N VAL A 57 16.06 3.56 25.79
CA VAL A 57 16.98 4.42 26.55
C VAL A 57 16.28 5.67 27.08
N VAL A 58 15.45 6.33 26.26
CA VAL A 58 14.68 7.52 26.66
C VAL A 58 13.76 7.25 27.86
N LEU A 59 13.12 6.09 27.91
CA LEU A 59 12.26 5.70 29.02
C LEU A 59 13.06 5.30 30.26
N THR A 60 14.18 4.59 30.11
CA THR A 60 15.00 4.15 31.25
C THR A 60 15.83 5.28 31.87
N TRP A 61 16.33 6.23 31.08
CA TRP A 61 17.23 7.30 31.54
C TRP A 61 16.53 8.66 31.68
N GLY A 62 15.29 8.77 31.19
CA GLY A 62 14.52 10.01 31.24
C GLY A 62 15.03 11.09 30.29
N THR A 63 14.36 12.24 30.30
CA THR A 63 14.72 13.40 29.47
C THR A 63 14.74 14.67 30.31
N ASN A 64 15.20 15.77 29.72
CA ASN A 64 15.10 17.12 30.27
C ASN A 64 13.69 17.73 30.21
N ASN A 65 12.72 17.10 29.54
CA ASN A 65 11.32 17.53 29.51
C ASN A 65 10.61 17.12 30.81
N LEU A 66 10.73 17.95 31.84
CA LEU A 66 10.15 17.73 33.17
C LEU A 66 9.20 18.88 33.53
N SER A 67 8.12 18.59 34.26
CA SER A 67 7.33 19.65 34.89
C SER A 67 8.15 20.36 35.97
N THR A 68 7.80 21.61 36.27
CA THR A 68 8.46 22.41 37.33
C THR A 68 8.43 21.69 38.68
N VAL A 69 7.31 21.04 38.99
CA VAL A 69 7.12 20.24 40.21
C VAL A 69 8.02 19.00 40.22
N ALA A 70 8.07 18.24 39.12
CA ALA A 70 8.93 17.06 39.03
C ALA A 70 10.40 17.43 39.13
N ARG A 71 10.80 18.54 38.51
CA ARG A 71 12.15 19.06 38.55
C ARG A 71 12.60 19.44 39.97
N GLY A 72 11.71 20.01 40.78
CA GLY A 72 12.02 20.38 42.17
C GLY A 72 12.17 19.18 43.13
N ARG A 73 11.78 17.97 42.70
CA ARG A 73 11.89 16.73 43.50
C ARG A 73 13.15 15.92 43.18
N ILE A 74 13.86 16.27 42.11
CA ILE A 74 15.02 15.53 41.62
C ILE A 74 16.28 16.28 42.03
N ASP A 75 17.19 15.58 42.71
CA ASP A 75 18.53 16.10 42.93
C ASP A 75 19.38 15.86 41.68
N PHE A 76 19.92 16.94 41.12
CA PHE A 76 20.66 16.90 39.86
C PHE A 76 22.12 16.59 40.13
N THR A 77 22.41 15.31 40.39
CA THR A 77 23.78 14.80 40.42
C THR A 77 24.39 14.81 39.00
N ASP A 78 25.72 14.82 38.91
CA ASP A 78 26.42 14.80 37.62
C ASP A 78 26.03 13.58 36.76
N GLU A 79 25.77 12.44 37.40
CA GLU A 79 25.30 11.22 36.73
C GLU A 79 23.88 11.38 36.17
N GLU A 80 22.96 11.95 36.93
CA GLU A 80 21.58 12.17 36.48
C GLU A 80 21.52 13.19 35.34
N ILE A 81 22.34 14.23 35.41
CA ILE A 81 22.51 15.20 34.33
C ILE A 81 23.00 14.49 33.05
N TYR A 82 24.03 13.65 33.16
CA TYR A 82 24.57 12.89 32.03
C TYR A 82 23.52 11.98 31.39
N ARG A 83 22.81 11.18 32.21
CA ARG A 83 21.75 10.26 31.76
C ARG A 83 20.64 11.00 31.01
N ARG A 84 20.14 12.11 31.58
CA ARG A 84 19.09 12.93 30.96
C ARG A 84 19.54 13.66 29.72
N THR A 85 20.79 14.13 29.66
CA THR A 85 21.34 14.74 28.45
C THR A 85 21.38 13.74 27.30
N ILE A 86 21.79 12.49 27.54
CA ILE A 86 21.78 11.46 26.51
C ILE A 86 20.35 11.06 26.13
N GLY A 87 19.47 10.87 27.12
CA GLY A 87 18.06 10.57 26.88
C GLY A 87 17.39 11.65 26.03
N SER A 88 17.66 12.93 26.29
CA SER A 88 17.18 14.03 25.46
C SER A 88 17.73 14.01 24.03
N LYS A 89 19.02 13.70 23.84
CA LYS A 89 19.60 13.54 22.50
C LYS A 89 18.89 12.42 21.72
N PHE A 90 18.66 11.27 22.34
CA PHE A 90 17.92 10.18 21.71
C PHE A 90 16.45 10.51 21.45
N ALA A 91 15.81 11.29 22.33
CA ALA A 91 14.45 11.77 22.10
C ALA A 91 14.35 12.66 20.85
N ILE A 92 15.35 13.50 20.59
CA ILE A 92 15.44 14.31 19.35
C ILE A 92 15.70 13.40 18.15
N SER A 93 16.69 12.50 18.23
CA SER A 93 17.03 11.56 17.15
C SER A 93 15.86 10.64 16.76
N ASN A 94 14.98 10.31 17.71
CA ASN A 94 13.78 9.52 17.44
C ASN A 94 12.73 10.26 16.60
N ARG A 95 12.68 11.60 16.63
CA ARG A 95 11.70 12.40 15.86
C ARG A 95 11.73 12.08 14.36
N PRO A 96 12.88 12.20 13.65
CA PRO A 96 12.93 11.91 12.22
C PRO A 96 12.66 10.43 11.92
N ILE A 97 13.07 9.51 12.80
CA ILE A 97 12.87 8.06 12.60
C ILE A 97 11.38 7.72 12.66
N TYR A 98 10.68 8.27 13.65
CA TYR A 98 9.24 8.09 13.79
C TYR A 98 8.46 8.71 12.63
N ASN A 99 8.80 9.93 12.23
CA ASN A 99 8.18 10.58 11.08
C ASN A 99 8.41 9.75 9.81
N THR A 100 9.63 9.30 9.54
CA THR A 100 9.93 8.44 8.39
C THR A 100 9.11 7.15 8.43
N TYR A 101 8.99 6.50 9.59
CA TYR A 101 8.14 5.32 9.74
C TYR A 101 6.68 5.58 9.30
N LEU A 102 6.05 6.64 9.81
CA LEU A 102 4.66 6.96 9.49
C LEU A 102 4.46 7.23 7.99
N TRP A 103 5.39 7.96 7.36
CA TRP A 103 5.31 8.23 5.93
C TRP A 103 5.60 6.99 5.07
N CYS A 104 6.48 6.09 5.51
CA CYS A 104 6.63 4.79 4.88
C CYS A 104 5.33 4.00 4.90
N GLN A 105 4.61 3.95 6.04
CA GLN A 105 3.31 3.26 6.13
C GLN A 105 2.28 3.84 5.14
N LYS A 106 2.23 5.17 5.01
CA LYS A 106 1.36 5.86 4.02
C LYS A 106 1.72 5.51 2.58
N LEU A 107 3.02 5.46 2.25
CA LEU A 107 3.48 5.09 0.92
C LEU A 107 3.20 3.61 0.60
N ILE A 108 3.33 2.70 1.57
CA ILE A 108 2.96 1.28 1.40
C ILE A 108 1.46 1.15 1.12
N LEU A 109 0.64 1.89 1.87
CA LEU A 109 -0.82 1.90 1.69
C LEU A 109 -1.22 2.51 0.33
N LEU A 110 -0.60 3.63 -0.05
CA LEU A 110 -0.80 4.24 -1.37
C LEU A 110 -0.43 3.28 -2.49
N HIS A 111 0.71 2.61 -2.38
CA HIS A 111 1.17 1.61 -3.34
C HIS A 111 0.18 0.45 -3.45
N PHE A 112 -0.32 -0.04 -2.31
CA PHE A 112 -1.35 -1.07 -2.27
C PHE A 112 -2.63 -0.61 -3.01
N TYR A 113 -3.10 0.61 -2.75
CA TYR A 113 -4.29 1.14 -3.43
C TYR A 113 -4.12 1.29 -4.94
N ILE A 114 -2.99 1.83 -5.39
CA ILE A 114 -2.71 2.01 -6.82
C ILE A 114 -2.67 0.65 -7.52
N ARG A 115 -1.95 -0.31 -6.94
CA ARG A 115 -1.82 -1.66 -7.51
C ARG A 115 -3.13 -2.40 -7.58
N HIS A 116 -3.99 -2.27 -6.57
CA HIS A 116 -5.20 -3.08 -6.47
C HIS A 116 -6.41 -2.48 -7.19
N PHE A 117 -6.59 -1.14 -7.14
CA PHE A 117 -7.75 -0.48 -7.75
C PHE A 117 -7.48 0.10 -9.13
N HIS A 118 -6.23 0.42 -9.44
CA HIS A 118 -5.86 1.15 -10.64
C HIS A 118 -4.83 0.43 -11.51
N SER A 119 -4.68 -0.90 -11.34
CA SER A 119 -3.73 -1.73 -12.09
C SER A 119 -3.81 -1.53 -13.62
N HIS A 120 -5.03 -1.40 -14.15
CA HIS A 120 -5.28 -1.34 -15.59
C HIS A 120 -5.28 0.07 -16.17
N GLU A 121 -5.37 1.11 -15.35
CA GLU A 121 -5.49 2.49 -15.81
C GLU A 121 -4.18 3.25 -15.58
N LYS A 122 -3.22 3.06 -16.51
CA LYS A 122 -1.89 3.69 -16.47
C LYS A 122 -1.95 5.22 -16.27
N ARG A 123 -3.01 5.88 -16.78
CA ARG A 123 -3.23 7.31 -16.61
C ARG A 123 -3.52 7.68 -15.15
N ARG A 124 -4.42 6.96 -14.47
CA ARG A 124 -4.73 7.19 -13.05
C ARG A 124 -3.56 6.82 -12.16
N HIS A 125 -2.87 5.71 -12.43
CA HIS A 125 -1.65 5.36 -11.70
C HIS A 125 -0.65 6.53 -11.73
N ARG A 126 -0.35 7.06 -12.92
CA ARG A 126 0.56 8.19 -13.09
C ARG A 126 0.04 9.42 -12.38
N LEU A 127 -1.23 9.78 -12.56
CA LEU A 127 -1.83 10.94 -11.90
C LEU A 127 -1.71 10.85 -10.37
N ILE A 128 -2.12 9.74 -9.76
CA ILE A 128 -2.06 9.54 -8.31
C ILE A 128 -0.61 9.63 -7.82
N THR A 129 0.32 8.96 -8.49
CA THR A 129 1.75 8.99 -8.08
C THR A 129 2.35 10.39 -8.16
N TRP A 130 2.05 11.13 -9.24
CA TRP A 130 2.55 12.49 -9.48
C TRP A 130 1.88 13.56 -8.62
N THR A 131 0.75 13.25 -7.99
CA THR A 131 0.04 14.18 -7.09
C THR A 131 0.31 13.83 -5.63
N TYR A 132 0.03 12.60 -5.21
CA TYR A 132 0.18 12.15 -3.82
C TYR A 132 1.65 12.05 -3.41
N GLY A 133 2.54 11.60 -4.30
CA GLY A 133 3.97 11.44 -4.01
C GLY A 133 4.64 12.74 -3.56
N PRO A 134 4.58 13.83 -4.35
CA PRO A 134 5.13 15.12 -3.96
C PRO A 134 4.50 15.70 -2.69
N ILE A 135 3.19 15.53 -2.49
CA ILE A 135 2.50 15.99 -1.27
C ILE A 135 3.03 15.24 -0.04
N PHE A 136 3.19 13.92 -0.12
CA PHE A 136 3.73 13.13 0.99
C PHE A 136 5.19 13.49 1.27
N PHE A 137 6.00 13.72 0.24
CA PHE A 137 7.36 14.18 0.42
C PHE A 137 7.42 15.58 1.06
N ALA A 138 6.60 16.53 0.59
CA ALA A 138 6.56 17.89 1.11
C ALA A 138 6.09 17.93 2.58
N THR A 139 5.03 17.18 2.91
CA THR A 139 4.54 17.07 4.29
C THR A 139 5.55 16.38 5.22
N TRP A 140 6.25 15.35 4.73
CA TRP A 140 7.34 14.74 5.48
C TRP A 140 8.45 15.75 5.75
N LEU A 141 8.91 16.44 4.72
CA LEU A 141 9.99 17.43 4.83
C LEU A 141 9.60 18.56 5.79
N ALA A 142 8.37 19.06 5.71
CA ALA A 142 7.86 20.07 6.64
C ALA A 142 7.88 19.57 8.10
N ALA A 143 7.46 18.33 8.35
CA ALA A 143 7.49 17.73 9.69
C ALA A 143 8.94 17.55 10.21
N GLN A 144 9.91 17.27 9.34
CA GLN A 144 11.32 17.20 9.71
C GLN A 144 11.86 18.58 10.09
N VAL A 145 11.65 19.60 9.23
CA VAL A 145 12.15 20.96 9.45
C VAL A 145 11.64 21.50 10.78
N VAL A 146 10.32 21.48 11.01
CA VAL A 146 9.72 21.96 12.27
C VAL A 146 10.26 21.17 13.48
N GLY A 147 10.53 19.87 13.31
CA GLY A 147 11.08 19.03 14.37
C GLY A 147 12.48 19.42 14.86
N PHE A 148 13.26 20.14 14.05
CA PHE A 148 14.61 20.60 14.38
C PHE A 148 14.72 22.11 14.62
N THR A 149 13.80 22.92 14.09
CA THR A 149 13.87 24.39 14.16
C THR A 149 13.07 25.01 15.31
N GLU A 150 12.38 24.21 16.13
CA GLU A 150 11.52 24.78 17.20
C GLU A 150 12.32 25.45 18.33
N CYS A 151 13.54 24.96 18.63
CA CYS A 151 14.40 25.58 19.65
C CYS A 151 15.63 26.28 19.08
N ASP A 152 15.76 27.54 19.44
CA ASP A 152 16.94 28.38 19.17
C ASP A 152 17.45 28.99 20.48
N PRO A 153 18.69 28.72 20.93
CA PRO A 153 19.70 27.86 20.30
C PRO A 153 19.40 26.35 20.43
N PHE A 154 19.78 25.59 19.39
CA PHE A 154 19.53 24.14 19.28
C PHE A 154 19.99 23.31 20.50
N ARG A 155 21.03 23.78 21.21
CA ARG A 155 21.54 23.14 22.45
C ARG A 155 20.51 23.01 23.56
N LEU A 156 19.46 23.85 23.55
CA LEU A 156 18.40 23.83 24.56
C LEU A 156 17.66 22.48 24.59
N TYR A 157 17.62 21.74 23.49
CA TYR A 157 16.91 20.46 23.47
C TYR A 157 17.49 19.41 24.42
N TRP A 158 18.78 19.45 24.76
CA TRP A 158 19.42 18.50 25.69
C TRP A 158 20.05 19.16 26.92
N GLN A 159 19.82 20.46 27.09
CA GLN A 159 20.27 21.18 28.27
C GLN A 159 19.40 20.77 29.48
N VAL A 160 20.04 20.24 30.52
CA VAL A 160 19.38 19.80 31.75
C VAL A 160 19.42 20.91 32.80
N VAL A 161 20.57 21.54 33.03
CA VAL A 161 20.78 22.66 33.95
C VAL A 161 21.55 23.76 33.21
N PRO A 162 21.14 25.05 33.27
CA PRO A 162 19.88 25.57 33.82
C PRO A 162 18.66 25.12 33.00
N SER A 163 17.43 25.36 33.49
CA SER A 163 16.21 24.90 32.81
C SER A 163 16.10 25.47 31.39
N ALA A 164 15.86 24.61 30.41
CA ALA A 164 15.84 24.95 28.99
C ALA A 164 14.52 25.59 28.49
N GLY A 165 13.70 26.09 29.41
CA GLY A 165 12.43 26.75 29.12
C GLY A 165 11.34 25.83 28.55
N THR A 166 10.31 26.43 27.96
CA THR A 166 9.15 25.73 27.40
C THR A 166 9.43 25.06 26.06
N CYS A 167 10.50 25.45 25.38
CA CYS A 167 10.81 24.93 24.04
C CYS A 167 11.06 23.41 24.00
N VAL A 168 11.59 22.85 25.09
CA VAL A 168 11.85 21.40 25.23
C VAL A 168 10.56 20.57 25.13
N GLN A 169 9.40 21.18 25.42
CA GLN A 169 8.10 20.53 25.30
C GLN A 169 7.75 20.22 23.85
N ALA A 170 8.36 20.89 22.87
CA ALA A 170 8.17 20.65 21.44
C ALA A 170 6.70 20.61 20.99
N GLN A 171 5.94 21.57 21.50
CA GLN A 171 4.50 21.62 21.34
C GLN A 171 4.11 21.98 19.90
N VAL A 172 4.87 22.88 19.26
CA VAL A 172 4.64 23.29 17.87
C VAL A 172 4.89 22.10 16.96
N GLN A 173 5.99 21.37 17.15
CA GLN A 173 6.26 20.16 16.38
C GLN A 173 5.12 19.14 16.51
N LEU A 174 4.63 18.87 17.73
CA LEU A 174 3.56 17.88 17.93
C LEU A 174 2.27 18.26 17.21
N ILE A 175 1.90 19.55 17.22
CA ILE A 175 0.72 20.05 16.52
C ILE A 175 0.92 19.92 15.00
N VAL A 176 2.06 20.39 14.47
CA VAL A 176 2.35 20.32 13.04
C VAL A 176 2.38 18.88 12.54
N LEU A 177 3.08 17.99 13.25
CA LEU A 177 3.09 16.56 12.94
C LEU A 177 1.69 15.98 12.96
N GLY A 178 0.89 16.30 13.99
CA GLY A 178 -0.49 15.85 14.12
C GLY A 178 -1.38 16.25 12.95
N VAL A 179 -1.35 17.54 12.60
CA VAL A 179 -2.16 18.10 11.50
C VAL A 179 -1.75 17.52 10.15
N LEU A 180 -0.44 17.46 9.87
CA LEU A 180 0.07 16.88 8.62
C LEU A 180 -0.28 15.39 8.54
N ASN A 181 -0.18 14.66 9.65
CA ASN A 181 -0.53 13.25 9.70
C ASN A 181 -2.01 13.01 9.38
N ILE A 182 -2.92 13.71 10.09
CA ILE A 182 -4.36 13.65 9.85
C ILE A 182 -4.68 14.02 8.39
N GLY A 183 -4.12 15.13 7.89
CA GLY A 183 -4.37 15.60 6.53
C GLY A 183 -3.99 14.54 5.49
N THR A 184 -2.81 13.93 5.63
CA THR A 184 -2.38 12.86 4.72
C THR A 184 -3.22 11.58 4.84
N ASP A 185 -3.73 11.24 6.03
CA ASP A 185 -4.59 10.08 6.23
C ASP A 185 -5.98 10.30 5.59
N VAL A 186 -6.56 11.49 5.73
CA VAL A 186 -7.80 11.88 5.05
C VAL A 186 -7.62 11.79 3.53
N MET A 187 -6.47 12.21 3.00
CA MET A 187 -6.17 12.10 1.58
C MET A 187 -6.18 10.64 1.10
N LEU A 188 -5.63 9.71 1.90
CA LEU A 188 -5.66 8.27 1.60
C LEU A 188 -7.07 7.66 1.71
N LEU A 189 -7.90 8.16 2.62
CA LEU A 189 -9.29 7.71 2.76
C LEU A 189 -10.18 8.13 1.59
N ILE A 190 -9.91 9.29 0.99
CA ILE A 190 -10.67 9.79 -0.16
C ILE A 190 -10.36 8.97 -1.42
N LEU A 191 -9.12 8.47 -1.55
CA LEU A 191 -8.65 7.75 -2.73
C LEU A 191 -9.56 6.58 -3.19
N PRO A 192 -10.02 5.65 -2.32
CA PRO A 192 -10.90 4.56 -2.74
C PRO A 192 -12.37 4.95 -3.00
N ILE A 193 -12.83 6.13 -2.59
CA ILE A 193 -14.26 6.52 -2.66
C ILE A 193 -14.76 6.59 -4.13
N PRO A 194 -14.08 7.25 -5.08
CA PRO A 194 -14.53 7.28 -6.47
C PRO A 194 -14.54 5.89 -7.10
N SER A 195 -13.57 5.04 -6.77
CA SER A 195 -13.50 3.66 -7.25
C SER A 195 -14.66 2.80 -6.70
N LEU A 196 -15.14 3.08 -5.50
CA LEU A 196 -16.31 2.41 -4.90
C LEU A 196 -17.63 2.76 -5.60
N ILE A 197 -17.78 4.03 -6.03
CA ILE A 197 -19.01 4.52 -6.67
C ILE A 197 -19.06 4.09 -8.14
N SER A 198 -17.92 4.13 -8.84
CA SER A 198 -17.86 3.93 -10.29
C SER A 198 -17.86 2.46 -10.73
N LEU A 199 -17.56 1.51 -9.84
CA LEU A 199 -17.28 0.13 -10.23
C LEU A 199 -18.31 -0.83 -9.63
N GLN A 200 -19.00 -1.60 -10.48
CA GLN A 200 -19.92 -2.70 -10.12
C GLN A 200 -19.14 -3.87 -9.48
N THR A 201 -18.46 -3.57 -8.38
CA THR A 201 -17.60 -4.51 -7.66
C THR A 201 -18.46 -5.51 -6.90
N PRO A 202 -18.07 -6.80 -6.90
CA PRO A 202 -18.77 -7.82 -6.13
C PRO A 202 -18.75 -7.42 -4.65
N TRP A 203 -19.86 -7.68 -3.94
CA TRP A 203 -20.09 -7.24 -2.54
C TRP A 203 -18.92 -7.58 -1.59
N ARG A 204 -18.24 -8.70 -1.83
CA ARG A 204 -17.08 -9.15 -1.05
C ARG A 204 -15.89 -8.19 -1.13
N LEU A 205 -15.67 -7.54 -2.28
CA LEU A 205 -14.61 -6.54 -2.46
C LEU A 205 -14.98 -5.20 -1.83
N LYS A 206 -16.26 -4.81 -1.92
CA LYS A 206 -16.79 -3.64 -1.22
C LYS A 206 -16.59 -3.77 0.29
N LEU A 207 -16.87 -4.94 0.86
CA LEU A 207 -16.68 -5.18 2.30
C LEU A 207 -15.23 -5.00 2.76
N ARG A 208 -14.24 -5.47 1.98
CA ARG A 208 -12.81 -5.30 2.30
C ARG A 208 -12.41 -3.82 2.29
N LEU A 209 -12.90 -3.07 1.30
CA LEU A 209 -12.69 -1.62 1.20
C LEU A 209 -13.34 -0.86 2.36
N TYR A 210 -14.57 -1.21 2.71
CA TYR A 210 -15.24 -0.64 3.89
C TYR A 210 -14.44 -0.92 5.16
N ALA A 211 -13.95 -2.14 5.36
CA ALA A 211 -13.15 -2.50 6.53
C ALA A 211 -11.84 -1.69 6.63
N LEU A 212 -11.15 -1.46 5.51
CA LEU A 212 -9.93 -0.63 5.50
C LEU A 212 -10.23 0.84 5.73
N CYS A 213 -11.32 1.35 5.13
CA CYS A 213 -11.76 2.73 5.31
C CYS A 213 -12.21 3.00 6.75
N THR A 214 -12.99 2.11 7.36
CA THR A 214 -13.42 2.24 8.76
C THR A 214 -12.25 2.12 9.73
N LEU A 215 -11.28 1.24 9.46
CA LEU A 215 -10.07 1.14 10.26
C LEU A 215 -9.21 2.43 10.16
N GLY A 216 -9.09 3.01 8.97
CA GLY A 216 -8.40 4.28 8.78
C GLY A 216 -9.12 5.45 9.48
N LEU A 217 -10.45 5.53 9.37
CA LEU A 217 -11.27 6.52 10.10
C LEU A 217 -11.13 6.36 11.62
N PHE A 218 -11.06 5.13 12.11
CA PHE A 218 -10.84 4.86 13.54
C PHE A 218 -9.47 5.36 14.01
N ILE A 219 -8.41 5.14 13.23
CA ILE A 219 -7.07 5.66 13.53
C ILE A 219 -7.04 7.19 13.53
N ILE A 220 -7.73 7.84 12.59
CA ILE A 220 -7.86 9.31 12.54
C ILE A 220 -8.62 9.82 13.77
N ALA A 221 -9.75 9.19 14.13
CA ALA A 221 -10.54 9.59 15.29
C ALA A 221 -9.71 9.52 16.58
N ILE A 222 -8.96 8.43 16.79
CA ILE A 222 -8.02 8.32 17.92
C ILE A 222 -6.98 9.43 17.88
N THR A 223 -6.45 9.75 16.69
CA THR A 223 -5.43 10.78 16.51
C THR A 223 -5.96 12.19 16.80
N VAL A 224 -7.20 12.49 16.44
CA VAL A 224 -7.86 13.76 16.76
C VAL A 224 -8.10 13.89 18.26
N ILE A 225 -8.57 12.84 18.92
CA ILE A 225 -8.84 12.84 20.37
C ILE A 225 -7.55 12.98 21.19
N ARG A 226 -6.44 12.34 20.77
CA ARG A 226 -5.19 12.39 21.54
C ARG A 226 -4.45 13.73 21.44
N LEU A 227 -4.59 14.47 20.35
CA LEU A 227 -3.86 15.73 20.15
C LEU A 227 -4.08 16.76 21.28
N PRO A 228 -5.33 17.07 21.68
CA PRO A 228 -5.56 17.97 22.81
C PRO A 228 -5.09 17.36 24.14
N ILE A 229 -5.21 16.05 24.34
CA ILE A 229 -4.75 15.38 25.57
C ILE A 229 -3.23 15.45 25.71
N ASN A 230 -2.50 15.28 24.62
CA ASN A 230 -1.03 15.40 24.59
C ASN A 230 -0.58 16.85 24.74
N ALA A 231 -1.37 17.81 24.25
CA ALA A 231 -1.13 19.24 24.47
C ALA A 231 -1.28 19.61 25.96
N LEU A 232 -2.28 19.05 26.63
CA LEU A 232 -2.53 19.29 28.06
C LEU A 232 -1.50 18.59 28.96
N ASN A 233 -0.91 17.46 28.51
CA ASN A 233 0.07 16.67 29.25
C ASN A 233 1.47 16.69 28.60
N ALA A 234 1.89 17.87 28.12
CA ALA A 234 3.11 18.03 27.33
C ALA A 234 4.41 17.62 28.05
N THR A 235 4.42 17.57 29.38
CA THR A 235 5.60 17.20 30.18
C THR A 235 5.73 15.68 30.41
N VAL A 236 4.71 14.88 30.07
CA VAL A 236 4.71 13.44 30.33
C VAL A 236 5.25 12.69 29.11
N GLN A 237 6.57 12.49 29.08
CA GLN A 237 7.25 11.76 28.00
C GLN A 237 6.71 10.33 27.80
N ALA A 238 6.30 9.69 28.90
CA ALA A 238 5.70 8.36 28.88
C ALA A 238 4.41 8.31 28.05
N ASN A 239 3.48 9.26 28.26
CA ASN A 239 2.21 9.32 27.54
C ASN A 239 2.43 9.51 26.03
N ARG A 240 3.32 10.44 25.64
CA ARG A 240 3.71 10.67 24.24
C ARG A 240 4.23 9.39 23.57
N THR A 241 5.06 8.65 24.30
CA THR A 241 5.67 7.42 23.83
C THR A 241 4.66 6.29 23.66
N THR A 242 3.73 6.15 24.61
CA THR A 242 2.62 5.18 24.53
C THR A 242 1.78 5.44 23.29
N TRP A 243 1.30 6.67 23.09
CA TRP A 243 0.47 7.02 21.93
C TRP A 243 1.16 6.77 20.60
N ALA A 244 2.45 7.11 20.52
CA ALA A 244 3.23 6.88 19.31
C ALA A 244 3.52 5.38 19.07
N SER A 245 3.62 4.57 20.14
CA SER A 245 3.73 3.11 20.01
C SER A 245 2.40 2.49 19.56
N THR A 246 1.26 2.99 20.07
CA THR A 246 -0.08 2.56 19.64
C THR A 246 -0.31 2.85 18.16
N GLU A 247 0.02 4.06 17.71
CA GLU A 247 -0.09 4.44 16.30
C GLU A 247 0.83 3.60 15.41
N LEU A 248 2.07 3.36 15.87
CA LEU A 248 3.01 2.50 15.16
C LEU A 248 2.43 1.10 14.90
N LEU A 249 1.88 0.48 15.95
CA LEU A 249 1.26 -0.84 15.86
C LEU A 249 -0.01 -0.82 15.00
N ALA A 250 -0.89 0.16 15.21
CA ALA A 250 -2.13 0.28 14.45
C ALA A 250 -1.87 0.44 12.95
N ALA A 251 -0.90 1.29 12.57
CA ALA A 251 -0.49 1.47 11.18
C ALA A 251 0.11 0.17 10.61
N ALA A 252 0.98 -0.52 11.36
CA ALA A 252 1.53 -1.80 10.93
C ALA A 252 0.42 -2.84 10.67
N ILE A 253 -0.58 -2.93 11.53
CA ILE A 253 -1.70 -3.87 11.33
C ILE A 253 -2.53 -3.43 10.11
N ALA A 254 -2.96 -2.17 10.05
CA ALA A 254 -3.85 -1.68 9.00
C ALA A 254 -3.26 -1.83 7.58
N VAL A 255 -1.99 -1.47 7.42
CA VAL A 255 -1.30 -1.48 6.12
C VAL A 255 -0.95 -2.90 5.66
N ASN A 256 -0.71 -3.82 6.59
CA ASN A 256 -0.28 -5.19 6.27
C ASN A 256 -1.44 -6.20 6.28
N ALA A 257 -2.58 -5.86 6.88
CA ALA A 257 -3.77 -6.71 6.93
C ALA A 257 -4.24 -7.19 5.55
N PRO A 258 -4.30 -6.38 4.48
CA PRO A 258 -4.77 -6.85 3.17
C PRO A 258 -3.89 -7.97 2.60
N THR A 259 -2.56 -7.79 2.67
CA THR A 259 -1.60 -8.76 2.14
C THR A 259 -1.61 -10.06 2.96
N LEU A 260 -1.69 -9.96 4.29
CA LEU A 260 -1.77 -11.12 5.18
C LEU A 260 -3.10 -11.87 5.01
N TYR A 261 -4.22 -11.16 4.83
CA TYR A 261 -5.51 -11.76 4.59
C TYR A 261 -5.58 -12.50 3.24
N GLY A 262 -5.05 -11.90 2.17
CA GLY A 262 -4.96 -12.56 0.86
C GLY A 262 -4.17 -13.87 0.93
N ALA A 263 -3.05 -13.86 1.65
CA ALA A 263 -2.23 -15.04 1.90
C ALA A 263 -2.94 -16.11 2.73
N TYR A 264 -3.63 -15.72 3.80
CA TYR A 264 -4.42 -16.64 4.61
C TYR A 264 -5.51 -17.34 3.78
N ASN A 265 -6.20 -16.60 2.91
CA ASN A 265 -7.22 -17.17 2.04
C ASN A 265 -6.62 -18.14 1.02
N ASN A 266 -5.45 -17.82 0.46
CA ASN A 266 -4.74 -18.72 -0.45
C ASN A 266 -4.28 -20.01 0.26
N TRP A 267 -3.67 -19.88 1.44
CA TRP A 267 -3.28 -21.03 2.26
C TRP A 267 -4.48 -21.92 2.62
N ARG A 268 -5.62 -21.32 2.98
CA ARG A 268 -6.85 -22.06 3.28
C ARG A 268 -7.37 -22.82 2.05
N ARG A 269 -7.28 -22.25 0.85
CA ARG A 269 -7.67 -22.92 -0.41
C ARG A 269 -6.79 -24.14 -0.69
N LEU A 270 -5.47 -23.98 -0.57
CA LEU A 270 -4.49 -25.06 -0.74
C LEU A 270 -4.72 -26.17 0.29
N ARG A 271 -4.95 -25.83 1.55
CA ARG A 271 -5.22 -26.78 2.63
C ARG A 271 -6.54 -27.54 2.43
N ASN A 272 -7.57 -26.88 1.91
CA ASN A 272 -8.88 -27.49 1.68
C ASN A 272 -8.94 -28.35 0.41
N GLY A 273 -7.83 -28.56 -0.30
CA GLY A 273 -7.79 -29.39 -1.49
C GLY A 273 -8.62 -28.84 -2.67
N ILE A 274 -9.05 -27.58 -2.61
CA ILE A 274 -9.70 -26.89 -3.74
C ILE A 274 -8.58 -26.46 -4.69
N VAL A 275 -7.96 -27.44 -5.33
CA VAL A 275 -7.22 -27.23 -6.56
C VAL A 275 -8.30 -27.01 -7.60
N SER A 276 -8.50 -25.76 -8.01
CA SER A 276 -9.28 -25.51 -9.22
C SER A 276 -8.55 -26.23 -10.34
N SER A 277 -9.11 -27.36 -10.80
CA SER A 277 -8.66 -28.04 -12.03
C SER A 277 -8.55 -26.96 -13.09
N ALA A 278 -7.32 -26.70 -13.52
CA ALA A 278 -7.07 -25.74 -14.58
C ALA A 278 -7.99 -26.07 -15.76
N TYR A 279 -8.68 -25.06 -16.27
CA TYR A 279 -9.32 -25.10 -17.57
C TYR A 279 -8.29 -25.58 -18.59
N THR A 280 -8.39 -26.86 -18.97
CA THR A 280 -7.83 -27.36 -20.20
C THR A 280 -8.55 -26.59 -21.31
N MET A 281 -7.88 -25.59 -21.89
CA MET A 281 -8.33 -25.01 -23.15
C MET A 281 -8.58 -26.18 -24.12
N PRO A 282 -9.72 -26.27 -24.81
CA PRO A 282 -9.89 -27.23 -25.88
C PRO A 282 -8.80 -26.90 -26.91
N GLY A 283 -7.75 -27.73 -26.95
CA GLY A 283 -6.74 -27.67 -27.98
C GLY A 283 -7.45 -27.79 -29.31
N GLN A 284 -7.19 -26.83 -30.19
CA GLN A 284 -7.66 -26.82 -31.56
C GLN A 284 -7.50 -28.20 -32.19
N SER A 285 -8.59 -28.65 -32.78
CA SER A 285 -8.69 -29.85 -33.60
C SER A 285 -7.64 -29.80 -34.72
N ALA A 286 -6.46 -30.36 -34.47
CA ALA A 286 -5.51 -30.67 -35.52
C ALA A 286 -6.01 -31.96 -36.20
N SER A 287 -6.64 -31.80 -37.36
CA SER A 287 -6.96 -32.92 -38.25
C SER A 287 -5.66 -33.60 -38.70
N ARG A 288 -5.36 -34.77 -38.14
CA ARG A 288 -4.40 -35.71 -38.72
C ARG A 288 -5.08 -37.06 -38.92
N ARG A 289 -5.09 -37.48 -40.18
CA ARG A 289 -5.57 -38.78 -40.66
C ARG A 289 -4.80 -39.93 -39.98
N PRO A 290 -5.43 -41.11 -39.76
CA PRO A 290 -4.75 -42.23 -39.14
C PRO A 290 -3.96 -43.01 -40.19
N ASN A 291 -2.76 -43.49 -39.82
CA ASN A 291 -2.18 -44.69 -40.42
C ASN A 291 -1.38 -45.46 -39.35
N SER A 292 -1.82 -46.70 -39.12
CA SER A 292 -1.09 -47.92 -38.76
C SER A 292 -0.06 -47.93 -37.61
N ALA A 293 -0.46 -48.64 -36.55
CA ALA A 293 0.28 -49.63 -35.73
C ALA A 293 1.68 -49.33 -35.17
N THR A 294 1.82 -49.45 -33.83
CA THR A 294 2.71 -50.43 -33.15
C THR A 294 2.34 -50.50 -31.65
N ILE A 295 2.27 -51.73 -31.11
CA ILE A 295 2.07 -52.07 -29.68
C ILE A 295 3.43 -52.30 -29.03
N SER A 296 3.70 -51.66 -27.88
CA SER A 296 4.53 -52.15 -26.74
C SER A 296 4.47 -51.09 -25.62
N ASP A 297 3.68 -51.28 -24.57
CA ASP A 297 3.96 -51.96 -23.30
C ASP A 297 4.83 -51.20 -22.27
N SER A 298 4.22 -51.03 -21.11
CA SER A 298 4.73 -50.85 -19.74
C SER A 298 5.49 -49.57 -19.31
N ARG A 299 4.84 -48.88 -18.36
CA ARG A 299 5.36 -48.44 -17.05
C ARG A 299 6.72 -47.72 -17.01
N PHE A 300 6.67 -46.39 -16.91
CA PHE A 300 7.37 -45.64 -15.85
C PHE A 300 6.79 -44.22 -15.77
N GLY A 301 6.07 -43.92 -14.69
CA GLY A 301 5.56 -42.59 -14.41
C GLY A 301 6.69 -41.68 -13.93
N HIS A 302 7.27 -40.90 -14.83
CA HIS A 302 8.11 -39.77 -14.45
C HIS A 302 7.23 -38.67 -13.86
N ILE A 303 7.24 -38.54 -12.54
CA ILE A 303 6.72 -37.37 -11.83
C ILE A 303 7.69 -36.21 -12.09
N ASN A 304 7.41 -35.42 -13.13
CA ASN A 304 8.03 -34.11 -13.28
C ASN A 304 7.40 -33.16 -12.24
N ILE A 305 8.06 -32.99 -11.11
CA ILE A 305 7.80 -31.90 -10.16
C ILE A 305 8.28 -30.62 -10.83
N GLY A 306 7.42 -30.03 -11.67
CA GLY A 306 7.63 -28.72 -12.25
C GLY A 306 7.56 -27.64 -11.18
N LEU A 307 8.73 -27.18 -10.76
CA LEU A 307 8.92 -25.90 -10.08
C LEU A 307 8.31 -24.77 -10.93
N GLY A 308 7.47 -23.93 -10.34
CA GLY A 308 7.11 -22.63 -10.90
C GLY A 308 5.80 -22.55 -11.69
N ARG A 309 4.69 -23.08 -11.15
CA ARG A 309 3.36 -22.73 -11.66
C ARG A 309 2.85 -21.49 -10.92
N LYS A 310 2.92 -20.30 -11.55
CA LYS A 310 2.13 -19.14 -11.13
C LYS A 310 0.66 -19.49 -11.32
N ILE A 311 0.01 -19.88 -10.22
CA ILE A 311 -1.44 -20.00 -10.14
C ILE A 311 -1.95 -18.55 -10.04
N PRO A 312 -2.86 -18.09 -10.90
CA PRO A 312 -3.41 -16.75 -10.78
C PRO A 312 -4.11 -16.63 -9.43
N ASP A 313 -3.76 -15.60 -8.66
CA ASP A 313 -4.44 -15.32 -7.40
C ASP A 313 -5.94 -15.05 -7.64
N GLU A 314 -6.78 -15.17 -6.61
CA GLU A 314 -8.16 -14.62 -6.67
C GLU A 314 -8.14 -13.12 -7.01
N GLU A 315 -7.04 -12.42 -6.68
CA GLU A 315 -6.78 -11.04 -7.06
C GLU A 315 -6.47 -10.89 -8.56
N ASP A 316 -5.80 -11.88 -9.17
CA ASP A 316 -5.59 -11.98 -10.62
C ASP A 316 -6.89 -12.35 -11.33
N GLU A 317 -7.77 -13.16 -10.71
CA GLU A 317 -9.11 -13.48 -11.20
C GLU A 317 -10.06 -12.28 -11.06
N ILE A 318 -9.94 -11.47 -10.00
CA ILE A 318 -10.66 -10.20 -9.82
C ILE A 318 -10.15 -9.16 -10.81
N THR A 319 -8.84 -9.04 -11.03
CA THR A 319 -8.30 -8.16 -12.10
C THR A 319 -8.66 -8.71 -13.47
N LEU A 320 -8.66 -10.03 -13.71
CA LEU A 320 -9.18 -10.62 -14.95
C LEU A 320 -10.65 -10.28 -15.14
N ASN A 321 -11.47 -10.41 -14.10
CA ASN A 321 -12.90 -10.12 -14.14
C ASN A 321 -13.16 -8.61 -14.33
N MET A 322 -12.36 -7.73 -13.72
CA MET A 322 -12.40 -6.28 -13.98
C MET A 322 -11.95 -5.94 -15.41
N VAL A 323 -10.91 -6.59 -15.94
CA VAL A 323 -10.45 -6.43 -17.33
C VAL A 323 -11.52 -6.92 -18.30
N MET A 324 -12.11 -8.08 -18.03
CA MET A 324 -13.17 -8.69 -18.85
C MET A 324 -14.45 -7.84 -18.82
N GLN A 325 -14.79 -7.23 -17.68
CA GLN A 325 -15.91 -6.28 -17.58
C GLN A 325 -15.60 -4.94 -18.27
N GLY A 326 -14.38 -4.43 -18.17
CA GLY A 326 -13.93 -3.25 -18.95
C GLY A 326 -13.97 -3.49 -20.46
N LYS A 327 -13.64 -4.70 -20.91
CA LYS A 327 -13.77 -5.15 -22.31
C LYS A 327 -15.22 -5.40 -22.75
N ARG A 328 -16.15 -5.61 -21.82
CA ARG A 328 -17.60 -5.67 -22.11
C ARG A 328 -18.23 -4.28 -22.27
N SER A 329 -17.65 -3.25 -21.65
CA SER A 329 -18.12 -1.85 -21.77
C SER A 329 -17.47 -1.11 -22.95
N GLY A 330 -16.26 -1.50 -23.37
CA GLY A 330 -15.70 -1.11 -24.65
C GLY A 330 -16.14 -2.10 -25.72
N THR A 331 -17.09 -1.72 -26.57
CA THR A 331 -17.46 -2.42 -27.81
C THR A 331 -16.22 -3.05 -28.44
N SER A 332 -16.12 -4.38 -28.42
CA SER A 332 -15.00 -5.06 -29.06
C SER A 332 -15.15 -4.91 -30.57
N MET A 333 -14.55 -3.85 -31.11
CA MET A 333 -14.38 -3.67 -32.54
C MET A 333 -13.31 -4.67 -32.99
N SER A 334 -13.75 -5.88 -33.34
CA SER A 334 -12.87 -6.85 -33.98
C SER A 334 -12.58 -6.37 -35.40
N TYR A 335 -11.41 -5.75 -35.60
CA TYR A 335 -10.86 -5.52 -36.93
C TYR A 335 -10.37 -6.86 -37.48
N ALA A 336 -11.25 -7.57 -38.20
CA ALA A 336 -10.80 -8.56 -39.17
C ALA A 336 -10.36 -7.81 -40.43
N SER A 337 -9.07 -7.46 -40.52
CA SER A 337 -8.47 -7.06 -41.80
C SER A 337 -8.16 -8.33 -42.58
N ASN A 338 -9.10 -8.78 -43.41
CA ASN A 338 -8.76 -9.70 -44.48
C ASN A 338 -8.11 -8.88 -45.60
N ARG A 339 -6.77 -8.92 -45.67
CA ARG A 339 -6.05 -8.52 -46.88
C ARG A 339 -6.11 -9.67 -47.88
N SER A 340 -7.10 -9.69 -48.74
CA SER A 340 -7.01 -10.42 -50.01
C SER A 340 -6.33 -9.50 -51.02
N ALA A 341 -5.05 -9.73 -51.28
CA ALA A 341 -4.37 -9.13 -52.42
C ALA A 341 -4.79 -9.90 -53.68
N SER A 342 -5.65 -9.28 -54.48
CA SER A 342 -5.90 -9.69 -55.87
C SER A 342 -5.09 -8.74 -56.75
N GLN A 343 -4.13 -9.31 -57.47
CA GLN A 343 -3.26 -8.59 -58.40
C GLN A 343 -3.97 -8.49 -59.76
N GLY A 344 -4.26 -7.26 -60.19
CA GLY A 344 -4.87 -6.93 -61.48
C GLY A 344 -5.03 -5.40 -61.61
N ASP A 345 -4.74 -4.89 -62.80
CA ASP A 345 -4.44 -3.49 -63.15
C ASP A 345 -5.49 -2.41 -62.80
N LEU A 346 -4.96 -1.18 -62.69
CA LEU A 346 -5.61 0.15 -62.52
C LEU A 346 -6.45 0.37 -61.24
N GLY A 347 -6.04 1.40 -60.49
CA GLY A 347 -6.47 1.66 -59.12
C GLY A 347 -7.88 2.22 -58.97
N VAL A 348 -8.68 1.50 -58.18
CA VAL A 348 -9.78 2.03 -57.35
C VAL A 348 -9.83 1.18 -56.07
N ILE A 349 -9.58 1.77 -54.91
CA ILE A 349 -9.72 1.07 -53.61
C ILE A 349 -11.14 1.31 -53.10
N THR A 350 -12.05 0.37 -53.38
CA THR A 350 -13.41 0.39 -52.80
C THR A 350 -13.37 -0.23 -51.40
N LYS A 351 -13.71 0.56 -50.37
CA LYS A 351 -13.72 0.12 -48.97
C LYS A 351 -15.11 -0.42 -48.60
N THR A 352 -15.35 -1.72 -48.77
CA THR A 352 -16.59 -2.35 -48.32
C THR A 352 -16.56 -2.55 -46.80
N ARG A 353 -17.56 -2.02 -46.09
CA ARG A 353 -17.77 -2.25 -44.65
C ARG A 353 -18.92 -3.24 -44.48
N GLU A 354 -18.60 -4.47 -44.10
CA GLU A 354 -19.61 -5.42 -43.62
C GLU A 354 -19.74 -5.30 -42.10
N VAL A 355 -20.94 -5.01 -41.62
CA VAL A 355 -21.28 -4.99 -40.20
C VAL A 355 -22.22 -6.15 -39.94
N CYS A 356 -21.76 -7.15 -39.19
CA CYS A 356 -22.59 -8.28 -38.78
C CYS A 356 -23.14 -7.99 -37.38
N VAL A 357 -24.43 -7.73 -37.30
CA VAL A 357 -25.16 -7.59 -36.03
C VAL A 357 -25.88 -8.92 -35.77
N ARG A 358 -25.68 -9.49 -34.58
CA ARG A 358 -26.49 -10.62 -34.11
C ARG A 358 -27.55 -10.09 -33.16
N ASP A 359 -28.81 -10.36 -33.46
CA ASP A 359 -29.89 -10.17 -32.50
C ASP A 359 -30.09 -11.41 -31.61
N PHE A 360 -30.76 -11.20 -30.48
CA PHE A 360 -30.87 -12.12 -29.34
C PHE A 360 -31.57 -13.47 -29.63
N GLU A 361 -32.08 -13.68 -30.85
CA GLU A 361 -32.80 -14.90 -31.24
C GLU A 361 -32.03 -15.81 -32.21
N GLY A 362 -30.78 -15.51 -32.55
CA GLY A 362 -29.86 -16.48 -33.18
C GLY A 362 -29.85 -16.56 -34.72
N ASP A 363 -30.61 -15.75 -35.44
CA ASP A 363 -30.51 -15.67 -36.91
C ASP A 363 -29.54 -14.57 -37.40
N ARG A 364 -28.77 -14.89 -38.46
CA ARG A 364 -27.80 -13.99 -39.09
C ARG A 364 -28.48 -13.13 -40.15
N VAL A 365 -28.59 -11.83 -39.92
CA VAL A 365 -28.99 -10.86 -40.95
C VAL A 365 -27.77 -10.08 -41.44
N HIS A 366 -27.54 -10.10 -42.76
CA HIS A 366 -26.49 -9.32 -43.40
C HIS A 366 -27.07 -7.99 -43.88
N VAL A 367 -26.51 -6.87 -43.41
CA VAL A 367 -26.85 -5.52 -43.93
C VAL A 367 -25.58 -4.92 -44.53
N THR A 368 -25.58 -4.77 -45.85
CA THR A 368 -24.52 -4.08 -46.60
C THR A 368 -24.92 -2.63 -46.83
N ARG A 369 -24.11 -1.67 -46.35
CA ARG A 369 -24.24 -0.25 -46.68
C ARG A 369 -23.01 0.18 -47.47
N ASN A 370 -23.22 0.58 -48.73
CA ASN A 370 -22.17 1.18 -49.55
C ASN A 370 -22.17 2.69 -49.35
N GLU A 371 -21.05 3.24 -48.88
CA GLU A 371 -20.78 4.68 -48.92
C GLU A 371 -19.69 4.94 -49.96
N SER A 372 -20.04 5.64 -51.04
CA SER A 372 -19.10 6.14 -52.05
C SER A 372 -18.71 7.57 -51.71
N LEU A 373 -17.45 7.79 -51.33
CA LEU A 373 -16.85 9.13 -51.21
C LEU A 373 -15.99 9.39 -52.44
N GLY A 374 -16.48 10.21 -53.37
CA GLY A 374 -15.69 10.80 -54.44
C GLY A 374 -14.99 12.08 -53.93
N TRP A 375 -13.72 12.24 -54.26
CA TRP A 375 -12.98 13.49 -54.08
C TRP A 375 -12.82 14.13 -55.47
N ASN A 376 -13.25 15.39 -55.63
CA ASN A 376 -12.93 16.21 -56.79
C ASN A 376 -11.63 16.99 -56.51
N GLU A 377 -10.69 16.92 -57.45
CA GLU A 377 -9.46 17.74 -57.52
C GLU A 377 -9.80 19.13 -58.09
N GLU A 378 -10.45 20.03 -57.32
CA GLU A 378 -10.58 21.45 -57.71
C GLU A 378 -10.57 22.46 -56.54
N ASP A 379 -9.98 22.12 -55.38
CA ASP A 379 -9.76 23.10 -54.29
C ASP A 379 -8.31 23.08 -53.81
N LEU A 380 -7.40 23.57 -54.67
CA LEU A 380 -6.01 23.94 -54.33
C LEU A 380 -5.84 25.45 -54.35
#